data_AF-A0A7K2MI63-F1
#
_entry.id   AF-A0A7K2MI63-F1
#
_cell.length_a   1.000
_cell.length_b   1.000
_cell.length_c   1.000
_cell.angle_alpha   90.00
_cell.angle_beta   90.00
_cell.angle_gamma   90.00
#
_symmetry.space_group_name_H-M   'P 1'
#
loop_
_entity.id
_entity.type
_entity.pdbx_description
1 polymer ?
#
loop_
_entity_poly.entity_id
_entity_poly.type
_entity_poly.pdbx_seq_one_letter_code
_entity_poly.pdbx_strand_id
1 'polypeptide(L)'
;LAESGAGRDETGEQWLLERTKEPPSGMPLGFHDGLAGIAWTLEHLGHRDRALDLTELLLDQSLDHLGPDLHGGTAGLGLALDSLAVTTGESAPHAAAL
;
A
#
# COMPACT_ATOMS: atom_id res chain seq x y z
N LEU A 1 -4.45 3.16 13.82
CA LEU A 1 -5.04 2.58 15.05
C LEU A 1 -5.03 3.57 16.21
N ALA A 2 -3.89 4.20 16.51
CA ALA A 2 -3.84 5.27 17.52
C ALA A 2 -4.78 6.46 17.22
N GLU A 3 -4.93 6.86 15.95
CA GLU A 3 -5.79 7.98 15.52
C GLU A 3 -7.28 7.81 15.86
N SER A 4 -7.78 6.57 15.90
CA SER A 4 -9.17 6.30 16.29
C SER A 4 -9.33 6.01 17.80
N GLY A 5 -8.23 5.99 18.56
CA GLY A 5 -8.18 5.54 19.95
C GLY A 5 -8.33 4.02 20.12
N ALA A 6 -8.40 3.25 19.04
CA ALA A 6 -8.43 1.79 19.10
C ALA A 6 -7.01 1.23 19.31
N GLY A 7 -6.90 0.17 20.12
CA GLY A 7 -5.66 -0.58 20.29
C GLY A 7 -5.25 -1.34 19.01
N ARG A 8 -4.10 -2.03 19.08
CA ARG A 8 -3.71 -2.95 18.01
C ARG A 8 -4.66 -4.15 17.94
N ASP A 9 -5.04 -4.53 16.73
CA ASP A 9 -5.76 -5.77 16.46
C ASP A 9 -4.81 -6.76 15.81
N GLU A 10 -4.06 -7.50 16.64
CA GLU A 10 -3.06 -8.46 16.19
C GLU A 10 -3.67 -9.59 15.34
N THR A 11 -4.94 -9.94 15.57
CA THR A 11 -5.62 -10.98 14.79
C THR A 11 -5.95 -10.47 13.38
N GLY A 12 -6.47 -9.25 13.27
CA GLY A 12 -6.69 -8.59 11.99
C GLY A 12 -5.39 -8.35 11.21
N GLU A 13 -4.33 -7.95 11.91
CA GLU A 13 -2.98 -7.80 11.34
C GLU A 13 -2.46 -9.12 10.76
N GLN A 14 -2.49 -10.21 11.54
CA GLN A 14 -2.04 -11.51 11.08
C GLN A 14 -2.89 -12.02 9.90
N TRP A 15 -4.21 -11.83 9.95
CA TRP A 15 -5.08 -12.18 8.84
C TRP A 15 -4.68 -11.45 7.55
N LEU A 16 -4.38 -10.16 7.63
CA LEU A 16 -3.95 -9.36 6.47
C LEU A 16 -2.59 -9.81 5.95
N LEU A 17 -1.63 -10.11 6.84
CA LEU A 17 -0.33 -10.67 6.46
C LEU A 17 -0.48 -11.98 5.69
N GLU A 18 -1.30 -12.91 6.19
CA GLU A 18 -1.54 -14.18 5.50
C GLU A 18 -2.20 -13.97 4.12
N ARG A 19 -3.21 -13.09 4.04
CA ARG A 19 -3.91 -12.79 2.78
C ARG A 19 -3.04 -12.12 1.74
N THR A 20 -2.02 -11.38 2.18
CA THR A 20 -1.14 -10.68 1.25
C THR A 20 -0.04 -11.57 0.71
N LYS A 21 0.27 -12.74 1.29
CA LYS A 21 1.29 -13.67 0.74
C LYS A 21 1.03 -14.05 -0.71
N GLU A 22 -0.24 -14.23 -1.07
CA GLU A 22 -0.70 -14.51 -2.43
C GLU A 22 -1.89 -13.59 -2.74
N PRO A 23 -1.63 -12.33 -3.16
CA PRO A 23 -2.69 -11.39 -3.46
C PRO A 23 -3.56 -11.91 -4.62
N PRO A 24 -4.89 -11.84 -4.50
CA PRO A 24 -5.78 -12.16 -5.61
C PRO A 24 -5.42 -11.40 -6.89
N SER A 25 -5.42 -12.11 -8.02
CA SER A 25 -5.25 -11.50 -9.34
C SER A 25 -6.34 -10.44 -9.58
N GLY A 26 -5.93 -9.28 -10.11
CA GLY A 26 -6.86 -8.20 -10.43
C GLY A 26 -7.35 -7.41 -9.21
N MET A 27 -6.67 -7.51 -8.07
CA MET A 27 -6.89 -6.58 -6.96
C MET A 27 -6.69 -5.13 -7.44
N PRO A 28 -7.52 -4.17 -6.99
CA PRO A 28 -7.30 -2.76 -7.30
C PRO A 28 -5.90 -2.31 -6.87
N LEU A 29 -5.36 -1.30 -7.56
CA LEU A 29 -4.04 -0.73 -7.25
C LEU A 29 -4.12 0.48 -6.31
N GLY A 30 -5.32 1.06 -6.16
CA GLY A 30 -5.55 2.34 -5.50
C GLY A 30 -5.20 2.37 -4.01
N PHE A 31 -5.13 3.59 -3.48
CA PHE A 31 -4.80 3.81 -2.08
C PHE A 31 -5.96 3.45 -1.13
N HIS A 32 -7.21 3.71 -1.52
CA HIS A 32 -8.34 3.43 -0.64
C HIS A 32 -8.81 1.98 -0.74
N ASP A 33 -8.74 1.37 -1.92
CA ASP A 33 -9.40 0.10 -2.24
C ASP A 33 -8.45 -1.01 -2.67
N GLY A 34 -7.14 -0.74 -2.67
CA GLY A 34 -6.17 -1.57 -3.37
C GLY A 34 -4.85 -1.82 -2.66
N LEU A 35 -3.93 -2.40 -3.44
CA LEU A 35 -2.60 -2.84 -3.00
C LEU A 35 -1.79 -1.72 -2.35
N ALA A 36 -1.85 -0.49 -2.88
CA ALA A 36 -1.11 0.63 -2.31
C ALA A 36 -1.57 0.96 -0.87
N GLY A 37 -2.88 0.89 -0.61
CA GLY A 37 -3.44 1.08 0.73
C GLY A 37 -3.01 -0.01 1.71
N ILE A 38 -2.94 -1.25 1.23
CA ILE A 38 -2.50 -2.38 2.05
C ILE A 38 -1.02 -2.24 2.39
N ALA A 39 -0.17 -1.94 1.41
CA ALA A 39 1.26 -1.71 1.63
C ALA A 39 1.49 -0.57 2.63
N TRP A 40 0.85 0.57 2.42
CA TRP A 40 0.92 1.71 3.34
C TRP A 40 0.47 1.35 4.76
N THR A 41 -0.61 0.60 4.89
CA THR A 41 -1.14 0.16 6.19
C THR A 41 -0.18 -0.77 6.91
N LEU A 42 0.38 -1.76 6.21
CA LEU A 42 1.33 -2.72 6.79
C LEU A 42 2.61 -2.04 7.25
N GLU A 43 3.13 -1.10 6.46
CA GLU A 43 4.27 -0.26 6.86
C GLU A 43 3.95 0.51 8.15
N HIS A 44 2.77 1.13 8.23
CA HIS A 44 2.32 1.88 9.41
C HIS A 44 2.12 1.01 10.65
N LEU A 45 1.89 -0.28 10.47
CA LEU A 45 1.76 -1.28 11.55
C LEU A 45 3.11 -1.94 11.90
N GLY A 46 4.19 -1.57 11.22
CA GLY A 46 5.55 -2.06 11.46
C GLY A 46 5.93 -3.31 10.68
N HIS A 47 5.11 -3.74 9.71
CA HIS A 47 5.36 -4.90 8.85
C HIS A 47 6.05 -4.47 7.54
N ARG A 48 7.22 -3.83 7.68
CA ARG A 48 7.93 -3.17 6.56
C ARG A 48 8.26 -4.11 5.41
N ASP A 49 8.80 -5.29 5.69
CA ASP A 49 9.21 -6.23 4.63
C ASP A 49 8.01 -6.60 3.75
N ARG A 50 6.85 -6.89 4.35
CA ARG A 50 5.62 -7.18 3.60
C ARG A 50 5.12 -5.96 2.83
N ALA A 51 5.24 -4.76 3.38
CA ALA A 51 4.87 -3.53 2.69
C ALA A 51 5.74 -3.31 1.44
N LEU A 52 7.04 -3.57 1.53
CA LEU A 52 7.98 -3.46 0.41
C LEU A 52 7.68 -4.53 -0.66
N ASP A 53 7.45 -5.79 -0.28
CA ASP A 53 7.06 -6.86 -1.21
C ASP A 53 5.82 -6.46 -2.05
N LEU A 54 4.81 -5.88 -1.41
CA LEU A 54 3.59 -5.44 -2.07
C LEU A 54 3.81 -4.19 -2.93
N THR A 55 4.72 -3.31 -2.50
CA THR A 55 5.08 -2.13 -3.29
C THR A 55 5.80 -2.55 -4.56
N GLU A 56 6.74 -3.50 -4.50
CA GLU A 56 7.38 -4.07 -5.68
C GLU A 56 6.37 -4.71 -6.63
N LEU A 57 5.45 -5.54 -6.10
CA LEU A 57 4.38 -6.14 -6.91
C LEU A 57 3.51 -5.09 -7.61
N LEU A 58 3.21 -3.99 -6.92
CA LEU A 58 2.43 -2.88 -7.46
C LEU A 58 3.19 -2.11 -8.55
N LEU A 59 4.49 -1.86 -8.35
CA LEU A 59 5.35 -1.20 -9.35
C LEU A 59 5.51 -2.02 -10.64
N ASP A 60 5.30 -3.33 -10.58
CA ASP A 60 5.28 -4.21 -11.75
C ASP A 60 3.94 -4.16 -12.54
N GLN A 61 2.92 -3.44 -12.05
CA GLN A 61 1.61 -3.34 -12.72
C GLN A 61 1.53 -2.13 -13.68
N SER A 62 0.73 -2.26 -14.74
CA SER A 62 0.39 -1.13 -15.61
C SER A 62 -0.59 -0.18 -14.92
N LEU A 63 -0.26 1.12 -14.90
CA LEU A 63 -1.05 2.18 -14.28
C LEU A 63 -1.93 2.95 -15.29
N ASP A 64 -1.84 2.64 -16.58
CA ASP A 64 -2.43 3.43 -17.69
C ASP A 64 -3.97 3.54 -17.63
N HIS A 65 -4.62 2.65 -16.88
CA HIS A 65 -6.07 2.56 -16.76
C HIS A 65 -6.62 3.28 -15.52
N LEU A 66 -5.75 3.82 -14.65
CA LEU A 66 -6.18 4.49 -13.43
C LEU A 66 -6.70 5.90 -13.71
N GLY A 67 -7.84 6.23 -13.13
CA GLY A 67 -8.36 7.60 -13.12
C GLY A 67 -7.50 8.53 -12.26
N PRO A 68 -7.73 9.85 -12.28
CA PRO A 68 -6.94 10.82 -11.51
C PRO A 68 -7.42 11.03 -10.07
N ASP A 69 -8.40 10.25 -9.59
CA ASP A 69 -9.02 10.45 -8.27
C ASP A 69 -8.17 9.93 -7.10
N LEU A 70 -8.62 10.24 -5.88
CA LEU A 70 -7.95 9.86 -4.64
C LEU A 70 -8.27 8.41 -4.20
N HIS A 71 -9.40 7.86 -4.63
CA HIS A 71 -9.91 6.60 -4.09
C HIS A 71 -9.20 5.41 -4.73
N GLY A 72 -9.37 5.26 -6.04
CA GLY A 72 -8.74 4.21 -6.84
C GLY A 72 -7.67 4.74 -7.79
N GLY A 73 -7.58 6.05 -7.94
CA GLY A 73 -6.80 6.70 -8.98
C GLY A 73 -5.34 7.02 -8.64
N THR A 74 -4.67 7.62 -9.62
CA THR A 74 -3.25 7.99 -9.58
C THR A 74 -2.91 9.00 -8.48
N ALA A 75 -3.84 9.91 -8.12
CA ALA A 75 -3.61 10.85 -7.04
C ALA A 75 -3.50 10.14 -5.68
N GLY A 76 -4.35 9.14 -5.43
CA GLY A 76 -4.23 8.30 -4.23
C GLY A 76 -2.96 7.46 -4.25
N LEU A 77 -2.68 6.85 -5.40
CA LEU A 77 -1.49 6.03 -5.58
C LEU A 77 -0.19 6.80 -5.31
N GLY A 78 -0.05 8.01 -5.86
CA GLY A 78 1.12 8.86 -5.63
C GLY A 78 1.31 9.22 -4.15
N LEU A 79 0.23 9.52 -3.43
CA LEU A 79 0.31 9.79 -1.98
C LEU A 79 0.80 8.58 -1.18
N ALA A 80 0.31 7.38 -1.52
CA ALA A 80 0.74 6.16 -0.88
C ALA A 80 2.23 5.88 -1.14
N LEU A 81 2.67 6.00 -2.40
CA LEU A 81 4.04 5.76 -2.82
C LEU A 81 5.03 6.78 -2.24
N ASP A 82 4.68 8.06 -2.22
CA ASP A 82 5.50 9.10 -1.60
C ASP A 82 5.64 8.85 -0.09
N SER A 83 4.54 8.55 0.60
CA SER A 83 4.59 8.20 2.02
C SER A 83 5.45 6.96 2.28
N LEU A 84 5.33 5.92 1.46
CA LEU A 84 6.13 4.70 1.57
C LEU A 84 7.62 5.01 1.35
N ALA A 85 7.96 5.81 0.35
CA ALA A 85 9.34 6.23 0.12
C ALA A 85 9.93 6.97 1.33
N VAL A 86 9.17 7.90 1.90
CA VAL A 86 9.61 8.70 3.05
C VAL A 86 9.82 7.81 4.29
N THR A 87 8.93 6.86 4.57
CA THR A 87 9.01 6.05 5.81
C THR A 87 9.95 4.85 5.70
N THR A 88 10.19 4.36 4.49
CA THR A 88 11.12 3.23 4.24
C THR A 88 12.52 3.69 3.87
N GLY A 89 12.67 4.89 3.30
CA GLY A 89 13.92 5.38 2.73
C GLY A 89 14.18 4.87 1.31
N GLU A 90 13.28 4.09 0.73
CA GLU A 90 13.42 3.54 -0.62
C GLU A 90 13.11 4.58 -1.70
N SER A 91 13.93 4.65 -2.74
CA SER A 91 13.78 5.65 -3.81
C SER A 91 12.83 5.22 -4.92
N ALA A 92 12.61 3.92 -5.11
CA ALA A 92 11.75 3.40 -6.18
C ALA A 92 10.28 3.85 -6.04
N PRO A 93 9.66 3.83 -4.85
CA PRO A 93 8.31 4.36 -4.69
C PRO A 93 8.24 5.88 -4.95
N HIS A 94 9.27 6.64 -4.56
CA HIS A 94 9.32 8.09 -4.82
C HIS A 94 9.37 8.40 -6.32
N ALA A 95 10.19 7.67 -7.07
CA ALA A 95 10.28 7.84 -8.52
C ALA A 95 8.94 7.55 -9.22
N ALA A 96 8.16 6.59 -8.71
CA ALA A 96 6.85 6.25 -9.25
C ALA A 96 5.72 7.18 -8.78
N ALA A 97 5.96 8.03 -7.78
CA ALA A 97 5.00 9.01 -7.28
C ALA A 97 4.98 10.32 -8.12
N LEU A 98 5.98 10.53 -8.97
CA LEU A 98 6.17 11.73 -9.81
C LEU A 98 5.66 11.54 -11.25
#